data_AF-A0A3D3JSZ2-F1
#
_entry.id   AF-A0A3D3JSZ2-F1
#
_cell.length_a   1.000
_cell.length_b   1.000
_cell.length_c   1.000
_cell.angle_alpha   90.00
_cell.angle_beta   90.00
_cell.angle_gamma   90.00
#
_symmetry.space_group_name_H-M   'P 1'
#
loop_
_entity.id
_entity.type
_entity.pdbx_description
1 polymer ?
#
loop_
_entity_poly.entity_id
_entity_poly.type
_entity_poly.pdbx_seq_one_letter_code
_entity_poly.pdbx_strand_id
1 'polypeptide(L)'
;MKNNLMLAIIIVVVGAGAGFAYLKCGKSTPSSPAPATPGPGAANGHVPGHETTGEWCAGHQIAEADCPWCKPSLIESKGFCKEHDVAEALCTVCSPALIAGFKAERDWCAGHKIPESQCAECKAGNLPPDERGPK
;
A
#
# COMPACT_ATOMS: atom_id res chain seq x y z
N MET A 1 -19.25 31.73 13.41
CA MET A 1 -20.26 32.04 14.45
C MET A 1 -21.60 31.42 14.06
N LYS A 2 -21.91 30.20 14.53
CA LYS A 2 -23.24 29.78 15.02
C LYS A 2 -23.14 28.36 15.57
N ASN A 3 -22.64 28.30 16.79
CA ASN A 3 -22.65 27.11 17.63
C ASN A 3 -23.82 27.28 18.60
N ASN A 4 -24.43 26.17 18.99
CA ASN A 4 -25.27 26.00 20.19
C ASN A 4 -26.72 26.50 20.08
N LEU A 5 -27.65 25.60 19.78
CA LEU A 5 -29.05 25.76 20.20
C LEU A 5 -29.72 24.39 20.39
N MET A 6 -29.94 24.02 21.67
CA MET A 6 -30.91 23.04 22.20
C MET A 6 -30.62 21.56 21.88
N LEU A 7 -30.26 20.63 22.78
CA LEU A 7 -30.47 20.49 24.24
C LEU A 7 -31.91 20.71 24.70
N ALA A 8 -32.82 19.86 24.21
CA ALA A 8 -33.94 19.31 24.97
C ALA A 8 -34.69 18.30 24.09
N ILE A 9 -34.79 17.04 24.53
CA ILE A 9 -36.00 16.20 24.56
C ILE A 9 -35.56 14.85 25.14
N ILE A 10 -35.56 14.83 26.47
CA ILE A 10 -35.74 13.60 27.24
C ILE A 10 -37.24 13.35 27.21
N ILE A 11 -37.71 12.38 26.42
CA ILE A 11 -39.02 11.75 26.61
C ILE A 11 -38.82 10.24 26.66
N VAL A 12 -38.77 9.77 27.90
CA VAL A 12 -39.22 8.49 28.44
C VAL A 12 -40.08 7.67 27.49
N VAL A 13 -39.61 6.48 27.11
CA VAL A 13 -40.49 5.31 26.90
C VAL A 13 -39.79 4.07 27.47
N VAL A 14 -40.03 3.82 28.75
CA VAL A 14 -39.79 2.51 29.38
C VAL A 14 -41.07 1.69 29.21
N GLY A 15 -40.93 0.54 28.56
CA GLY A 15 -41.68 -0.69 28.87
C GLY A 15 -43.05 -0.87 28.21
N ALA A 16 -43.12 -1.81 27.27
CA ALA A 16 -44.05 -2.96 27.28
C ALA A 16 -44.04 -3.68 25.92
N GLY A 17 -43.97 -5.01 25.94
CA GLY A 17 -44.64 -5.83 24.92
C GLY A 17 -43.75 -6.57 23.92
N ALA A 18 -43.43 -7.82 24.26
CA ALA A 18 -43.59 -9.03 23.45
C ALA A 18 -43.27 -8.99 21.94
N GLY A 19 -42.26 -9.76 21.54
CA GLY A 19 -42.17 -10.28 20.16
C GLY A 19 -40.79 -10.34 19.53
N PHE A 20 -39.75 -10.80 20.23
CA PHE A 20 -38.50 -11.18 19.54
C PHE A 20 -38.71 -12.52 18.81
N ALA A 21 -39.25 -12.45 17.59
CA ALA A 21 -39.18 -13.53 16.63
C ALA A 21 -37.71 -13.76 16.27
N TYR A 22 -37.16 -14.88 16.76
CA TYR A 22 -35.86 -15.41 16.36
C TYR A 22 -35.91 -15.79 14.87
N LEU A 23 -35.57 -14.84 13.98
CA LEU A 23 -35.19 -15.18 12.62
C LEU A 23 -33.67 -15.32 12.53
N LYS A 24 -33.26 -16.58 12.66
CA LYS A 24 -31.93 -17.12 12.43
C LYS A 24 -31.54 -16.92 10.95
N CYS A 25 -31.05 -15.74 10.58
CA CYS A 25 -30.37 -15.55 9.30
C CYS A 25 -28.85 -15.72 9.49
N GLY A 26 -28.26 -16.49 8.58
CA GLY A 26 -26.98 -17.17 8.72
C GLY A 26 -25.78 -16.25 8.99
N LYS A 27 -24.82 -16.81 9.72
CA LYS A 27 -23.44 -16.34 9.77
C LYS A 27 -22.88 -16.29 8.34
N SER A 28 -22.89 -15.13 7.71
CA SER A 28 -21.88 -14.80 6.70
C SER A 28 -20.60 -14.46 7.47
N THR A 29 -19.82 -15.51 7.73
CA THR A 29 -18.40 -15.39 8.05
C THR A 29 -17.75 -14.49 6.98
N PRO A 30 -17.15 -13.34 7.33
CA PRO A 30 -16.14 -12.79 6.46
C PRO A 30 -15.02 -13.82 6.42
N SER A 31 -14.79 -14.40 5.24
CA SER A 31 -13.55 -15.13 4.97
C SER A 31 -12.41 -14.12 5.06
N SER A 32 -11.96 -13.86 6.28
CA SER A 32 -10.63 -13.35 6.55
C SER A 32 -9.69 -14.34 5.85
N PRO A 33 -8.89 -13.93 4.85
CA PRO A 33 -7.78 -14.79 4.45
C PRO A 33 -6.92 -14.98 5.70
N ALA A 34 -6.66 -16.23 6.05
CA ALA A 34 -5.68 -16.56 7.07
C ALA A 34 -4.38 -15.80 6.78
N PRO A 35 -3.59 -15.41 7.81
CA PRO A 35 -2.24 -14.97 7.55
C PRO A 35 -1.54 -16.07 6.75
N ALA A 36 -1.16 -15.75 5.52
CA ALA A 36 -0.29 -16.61 4.74
C ALA A 36 0.94 -16.87 5.61
N THR A 37 1.10 -18.11 6.03
CA THR A 37 2.36 -18.59 6.60
C THR A 37 3.47 -18.22 5.62
N PRO A 38 4.52 -17.47 6.02
CA PRO A 38 5.70 -17.36 5.20
C PRO A 38 6.32 -18.77 5.11
N GLY A 39 6.14 -19.41 3.96
CA GLY A 39 6.84 -20.64 3.64
C GLY A 39 8.35 -20.36 3.62
N PRO A 40 9.18 -21.34 4.02
CA PRO A 40 10.63 -21.17 4.02
C PRO A 40 11.09 -20.98 2.58
N GLY A 41 11.84 -19.90 2.35
CA GLY A 41 12.18 -19.44 1.02
C GLY A 41 12.96 -20.43 0.17
N ALA A 42 12.82 -20.29 -1.13
CA ALA A 42 13.89 -20.48 -2.11
C ALA A 42 13.36 -20.11 -3.50
N ALA A 43 13.86 -19.02 -4.07
CA ALA A 43 14.58 -19.00 -5.35
C ALA A 43 14.41 -17.63 -6.03
N ASN A 44 15.56 -17.01 -6.30
CA ASN A 44 15.70 -15.98 -7.31
C ASN A 44 15.13 -16.52 -8.63
N GLY A 45 14.10 -15.87 -9.15
CA GLY A 45 13.48 -16.23 -10.41
C GLY A 45 12.84 -15.01 -11.05
N HIS A 46 13.57 -14.38 -11.96
CA HIS A 46 12.96 -13.57 -13.00
C HIS A 46 12.03 -14.49 -13.81
N VAL A 47 10.72 -14.35 -13.64
CA VAL A 47 9.73 -15.00 -14.50
C VAL A 47 9.37 -14.03 -15.63
N PRO A 48 9.76 -14.30 -16.89
CA PRO A 48 9.27 -13.53 -18.02
C PRO A 48 7.84 -14.00 -18.31
N GLY A 49 6.87 -13.11 -18.11
CA GLY A 49 5.50 -13.31 -18.54
C GLY A 49 4.60 -14.07 -17.56
N HIS A 50 4.32 -13.50 -16.39
CA HIS A 50 3.15 -13.93 -15.63
C HIS A 50 1.95 -13.06 -16.00
N GLU A 51 1.09 -13.57 -16.86
CA GLU A 51 -0.27 -13.09 -17.04
C GLU A 51 -1.11 -13.46 -15.80
N THR A 52 -0.84 -12.79 -14.69
CA THR A 52 -1.82 -12.72 -13.61
C THR A 52 -2.93 -11.81 -14.08
N THR A 53 -4.08 -12.39 -14.38
CA THR A 53 -5.39 -11.72 -14.30
C THR A 53 -5.73 -11.24 -12.88
N GLY A 54 -4.75 -11.18 -11.98
CA GLY A 54 -4.89 -10.78 -10.59
C GLY A 54 -4.65 -9.29 -10.44
N GLU A 55 -5.58 -8.62 -9.78
CA GLU A 55 -5.50 -7.22 -9.36
C GLU A 55 -4.23 -6.86 -8.56
N TRP A 56 -3.47 -7.83 -8.05
CA TRP A 56 -2.42 -7.64 -7.06
C TRP A 56 -1.08 -8.30 -7.41
N CYS A 57 -0.01 -7.50 -7.37
CA CYS A 57 1.37 -7.95 -7.51
C CYS A 57 1.94 -8.35 -6.14
N ALA A 58 2.10 -9.65 -5.89
CA ALA A 58 2.64 -10.14 -4.61
C ALA A 58 4.12 -9.78 -4.39
N GLY A 59 4.92 -9.62 -5.45
CA GLY A 59 6.35 -9.29 -5.32
C GLY A 59 6.58 -7.86 -4.81
N HIS A 60 5.81 -6.90 -5.31
CA HIS A 60 6.01 -5.47 -5.03
C HIS A 60 4.91 -4.86 -4.16
N GLN A 61 3.90 -5.66 -3.78
CA GLN A 61 2.79 -5.26 -2.91
C GLN A 61 2.07 -4.00 -3.44
N ILE A 62 1.74 -4.02 -4.73
CA ILE A 62 1.01 -2.96 -5.43
C ILE A 62 0.01 -3.59 -6.40
N ALA A 63 -0.98 -2.83 -6.86
CA ALA A 63 -1.88 -3.29 -7.90
C ALA A 63 -1.08 -3.67 -9.17
N GLU A 64 -1.42 -4.79 -9.79
CA GLU A 64 -0.71 -5.30 -10.98
C GLU A 64 -0.82 -4.34 -12.17
N ALA A 65 -1.90 -3.55 -12.24
CA ALA A 65 -2.08 -2.50 -13.23
C ALA A 65 -1.11 -1.31 -13.05
N ASP A 66 -0.63 -1.10 -11.83
CA ASP A 66 0.21 0.04 -11.45
C ASP A 66 1.65 -0.37 -11.09
N CYS A 67 2.03 -1.63 -11.26
CA CYS A 67 3.36 -2.13 -10.93
C CYS A 67 4.39 -1.78 -12.02
N PRO A 68 5.28 -0.77 -11.83
CA PRO A 68 6.27 -0.39 -12.85
C PRO A 68 7.36 -1.45 -13.05
N TRP A 69 7.63 -2.29 -12.05
CA TRP A 69 8.63 -3.35 -12.13
C TRP A 69 8.17 -4.54 -13.01
N CYS A 70 6.87 -4.86 -12.99
CA CYS A 70 6.30 -5.90 -13.84
C CYS A 70 5.89 -5.37 -15.22
N LYS A 71 5.54 -4.08 -15.31
CA LYS A 71 5.15 -3.40 -16.56
C LYS A 71 5.99 -2.13 -16.76
N PRO A 72 7.24 -2.25 -17.23
CA PRO A 72 8.13 -1.10 -17.41
C PRO A 72 7.60 -0.07 -18.43
N SER A 73 6.70 -0.47 -19.33
CA SER A 73 6.01 0.46 -20.24
C SER A 73 5.19 1.54 -19.51
N LEU A 74 4.87 1.36 -18.22
CA LEU A 74 4.23 2.39 -17.40
C LEU A 74 5.15 3.59 -17.15
N ILE A 75 6.47 3.39 -17.11
CA ILE A 75 7.46 4.45 -16.88
C ILE A 75 7.42 5.43 -18.06
N GLU A 76 7.49 4.92 -19.29
CA GLU A 76 7.43 5.74 -20.50
C GLU A 76 6.04 6.39 -20.69
N SER A 77 4.97 5.63 -20.46
CA SER A 77 3.61 6.10 -20.77
C SER A 77 3.06 7.12 -19.77
N LYS A 78 3.43 7.02 -18.48
CA LYS A 78 3.04 8.02 -17.47
C LYS A 78 3.93 9.27 -17.50
N GLY A 79 5.11 9.20 -18.13
CA GLY A 79 6.03 10.33 -18.28
C GLY A 79 6.70 10.73 -16.97
N PHE A 80 7.09 12.01 -16.86
CA PHE A 80 7.76 12.56 -15.68
C PHE A 80 6.81 13.34 -14.77
N CYS A 81 7.02 13.19 -13.47
CA CYS A 81 6.41 14.00 -12.44
C CYS A 81 6.94 15.44 -12.51
N LYS A 82 6.03 16.41 -12.71
CA LYS A 82 6.40 17.81 -12.90
C LYS A 82 6.95 18.47 -11.63
N GLU A 83 6.61 17.95 -10.46
CA GLU A 83 6.99 18.54 -9.17
C GLU A 83 8.26 17.91 -8.58
N HIS A 84 8.51 16.64 -8.87
CA HIS A 84 9.55 15.84 -8.21
C HIS A 84 10.66 15.35 -9.15
N ASP A 85 10.58 15.66 -10.45
CA ASP A 85 11.60 15.34 -11.46
C ASP A 85 12.02 13.86 -11.50
N VAL A 86 11.06 12.97 -11.25
CA VAL A 86 11.20 11.51 -11.34
C VAL A 86 10.11 10.98 -12.26
N ALA A 87 10.30 9.79 -12.85
CA ALA A 87 9.24 9.17 -13.62
C ALA A 87 7.97 9.05 -12.76
N GLU A 88 6.81 9.44 -13.31
CA GLU A 88 5.55 9.49 -12.57
C GLU A 88 5.18 8.10 -12.03
N ALA A 89 5.48 7.04 -12.79
CA ALA A 89 5.30 5.65 -12.37
C ALA A 89 6.20 5.22 -11.19
N LEU A 90 7.22 6.02 -10.84
CA LEU A 90 8.20 5.76 -9.79
C LEU A 90 8.18 6.82 -8.68
N CYS A 91 7.30 7.82 -8.77
CA CYS A 91 7.24 8.92 -7.80
C CYS A 91 6.57 8.46 -6.50
N THR A 92 7.38 8.15 -5.47
CA THR A 92 6.86 7.76 -4.15
C THR A 92 6.15 8.88 -3.39
N VAL A 93 6.42 10.14 -3.76
CA VAL A 93 5.74 11.31 -3.19
C VAL A 93 4.30 11.39 -3.69
N CYS A 94 4.07 11.21 -5.00
CA CYS A 94 2.74 11.19 -5.58
C CYS A 94 2.00 9.86 -5.34
N SER A 95 2.72 8.74 -5.31
CA SER A 95 2.15 7.40 -5.10
C SER A 95 2.89 6.64 -3.98
N PRO A 96 2.47 6.79 -2.72
CA PRO A 96 3.06 6.09 -1.58
C PRO A 96 2.95 4.56 -1.65
N ALA A 97 2.04 4.03 -2.47
CA ALA A 97 1.90 2.58 -2.69
C ALA A 97 3.18 1.96 -3.27
N LEU A 98 4.02 2.74 -3.95
CA LEU A 98 5.29 2.29 -4.53
C LEU A 98 6.35 1.98 -3.47
N ILE A 99 6.23 2.49 -2.24
CA ILE A 99 7.23 2.31 -1.17
C ILE A 99 7.49 0.83 -0.89
N ALA A 100 6.44 0.01 -0.88
CA ALA A 100 6.58 -1.42 -0.63
C ALA A 100 7.38 -2.12 -1.76
N GLY A 101 7.15 -1.72 -3.01
CA GLY A 101 7.90 -2.23 -4.16
C GLY A 101 9.36 -1.81 -4.15
N PHE A 102 9.66 -0.54 -3.81
CA PHE A 102 11.05 -0.09 -3.65
C PHE A 102 11.80 -0.84 -2.55
N LYS A 103 11.12 -1.15 -1.44
CA LYS A 103 11.70 -2.00 -0.38
C LYS A 103 11.93 -3.44 -0.85
N ALA A 104 11.02 -3.99 -1.65
CA ALA A 104 11.17 -5.33 -2.23
C ALA A 104 12.35 -5.39 -3.21
N GLU A 105 12.55 -4.35 -4.02
CA GLU A 105 13.68 -4.19 -4.94
C GLU A 105 14.99 -3.81 -4.24
N ARG A 106 14.96 -3.68 -2.89
CA ARG A 106 16.08 -3.23 -2.06
C ARG A 106 16.61 -1.83 -2.39
N ASP A 107 15.80 -1.02 -3.06
CA ASP A 107 16.08 0.36 -3.42
C ASP A 107 15.39 1.31 -2.42
N TRP A 108 15.70 1.18 -1.13
CA TRP A 108 15.08 2.00 -0.08
C TRP A 108 16.08 2.54 0.95
N CYS A 109 16.19 3.86 1.03
CA CYS A 109 16.97 4.53 2.06
C CYS A 109 16.14 4.63 3.35
N ALA A 110 16.54 3.89 4.39
CA ALA A 110 15.85 3.94 5.68
C ALA A 110 16.01 5.28 6.40
N GLY A 111 17.20 5.91 6.31
CA GLY A 111 17.50 7.19 6.96
C GLY A 111 16.67 8.34 6.42
N HIS A 112 16.53 8.42 5.09
CA HIS A 112 15.81 9.53 4.42
C HIS A 112 14.38 9.16 3.99
N LYS A 113 13.94 7.92 4.22
CA LYS A 113 12.59 7.43 3.92
C LYS A 113 12.14 7.68 2.48
N ILE A 114 13.06 7.51 1.53
CA ILE A 114 12.85 7.63 0.10
C ILE A 114 13.65 6.55 -0.64
N PRO A 115 13.32 6.23 -1.91
CA PRO A 115 14.11 5.28 -2.68
C PRO A 115 15.59 5.69 -2.78
N GLU A 116 16.53 4.75 -2.71
CA GLU A 116 17.97 5.10 -2.78
C GLU A 116 18.31 5.74 -4.12
N SER A 117 17.74 5.21 -5.21
CA SER A 117 17.80 5.73 -6.57
C SER A 117 17.29 7.16 -6.69
N GLN A 118 16.43 7.61 -5.77
CA GLN A 118 15.86 8.95 -5.71
C GLN A 118 16.49 9.82 -4.62
N CYS A 119 17.24 9.23 -3.68
CA CYS A 119 17.86 9.99 -2.60
C CYS A 119 19.07 10.82 -3.04
N ALA A 120 18.94 12.15 -3.02
CA ALA A 120 20.03 13.08 -3.34
C ALA A 120 21.15 13.05 -2.29
N GLU A 121 20.79 12.90 -1.00
CA GLU A 121 21.75 12.84 0.11
C GLU A 121 22.64 11.60 0.03
N CYS A 122 22.05 10.44 -0.29
CA CYS A 122 22.81 9.21 -0.58
C CYS A 122 23.73 9.39 -1.80
N LYS A 123 23.21 9.96 -2.89
CA LYS A 123 23.96 10.17 -4.14
C LYS A 123 25.13 11.13 -3.97
N ALA A 124 25.00 12.14 -3.12
CA ALA A 124 26.09 13.07 -2.78
C ALA A 124 27.23 12.38 -2.02
N GLY A 125 27.07 11.13 -1.58
CA GLY A 125 28.08 10.39 -0.82
C GLY A 125 28.20 10.83 0.63
N ASN A 126 27.23 11.60 1.14
CA ASN A 126 27.24 12.18 2.48
C ASN A 126 26.78 11.19 3.57
N LEU A 127 26.72 9.89 3.26
CA LEU A 127 26.24 8.88 4.20
C LEU A 127 27.37 8.08 4.86
N PRO A 128 27.26 7.81 6.16
CA PRO A 128 28.13 6.85 6.83
C PRO A 128 27.96 5.44 6.21
N PRO A 129 29.02 4.60 6.25
CA PRO A 129 29.05 3.33 5.53
C PRO A 129 27.90 2.36 5.78
N ASP A 130 27.34 2.37 6.97
CA ASP A 130 26.29 1.47 7.46
C ASP A 130 24.88 1.83 6.98
N GLU A 131 24.70 3.03 6.43
CA GLU A 131 23.42 3.50 5.87
C GLU A 131 23.37 3.45 4.33
N ARG A 132 24.46 3.01 3.70
CA ARG A 132 24.47 2.68 2.28
C ARG A 132 23.93 1.25 2.17
N GLY A 133 22.72 1.09 1.61
CA GLY A 133 22.09 -0.22 1.44
C GLY A 133 23.02 -1.24 0.75
N PRO A 134 22.67 -2.55 0.80
CA PRO A 134 23.46 -3.58 0.17
C PRO A 134 23.59 -3.30 -1.34
N LYS A 135 24.84 -3.09 -1.80
CA LYS A 135 25.22 -2.96 -3.21
C LYS A 135 25.05 -4.27 -3.97
#